data_AF-A0A923Q8V2-F1
#
_entry.id   AF-A0A923Q8V2-F1
#
_cell.length_a   1.000
_cell.length_b   1.000
_cell.length_c   1.000
_cell.angle_alpha   90.00
_cell.angle_beta   90.00
_cell.angle_gamma   90.00
#
_symmetry.space_group_name_H-M   'P 1'
#
loop_
_entity.id
_entity.type
_entity.pdbx_description
1 polymer ?
#
loop_
_entity_poly.entity_id
_entity_poly.type
_entity_poly.pdbx_seq_one_letter_code
_entity_poly.pdbx_strand_id
1 'polypeptide(L)'
;MSCSTPATASARASSAARTHTRWPSRTRPSRTTAGSPPPPVPPHDKTSGREAVASNAILAKTRNIGIMAHIDAGKTTTTERVLYYTGRAYKIGEVHDGAATMDWMEQEQERGITITSAATTCQWDGHRINIIDTPGHVDFTVEVERSLRVLDGAVAVFDSVAGVEPQSETVWRQADKYSVPRICFVNKMDRTGANFYRTVDMIVSRLNAVPLVLQLPWGTEGDFTGVIDLVRMKGLLWANDDKTAKGDVFDVVDIPADFAEQAAEWRAKLVETLADIDDVVAEKYLEGEELTVDDVKAGIRRAILTSTTEATVTAVLCGSAFKNKGVQPMLDAVVDYLPSPLDIGDTIG
;
A
#
# COMPACT_ATOMS: atom_id res chain seq x y z
N MET A 1 -3.97 -67.67 -11.84
CA MET A 1 -3.22 -67.70 -10.57
C MET A 1 -1.82 -67.21 -10.90
N SER A 2 -1.27 -66.09 -10.45
CA SER A 2 -1.63 -65.01 -9.52
C SER A 2 -0.69 -63.86 -9.91
N CYS A 3 -1.22 -62.70 -10.28
CA CYS A 3 -0.44 -61.52 -10.63
C CYS A 3 -0.03 -60.80 -9.33
N SER A 4 1.27 -60.70 -9.09
CA SER A 4 1.89 -60.07 -7.91
C SER A 4 1.97 -58.56 -8.07
N THR A 5 1.30 -57.84 -7.16
CA THR A 5 1.35 -56.38 -6.98
C THR A 5 2.65 -55.96 -6.28
N PRO A 6 3.34 -54.87 -6.67
CA PRO A 6 4.31 -54.22 -5.79
C PRO A 6 3.62 -53.12 -4.96
N ALA A 7 4.00 -53.06 -3.69
CA ALA A 7 3.49 -52.16 -2.67
C ALA A 7 3.83 -50.68 -2.96
N THR A 8 2.84 -49.81 -2.83
CA THR A 8 2.98 -48.36 -2.84
C THR A 8 3.53 -47.89 -1.49
N ALA A 9 4.73 -47.30 -1.51
CA ALA A 9 5.32 -46.63 -0.36
C ALA A 9 4.54 -45.35 -0.04
N SER A 10 3.90 -45.33 1.12
CA SER A 10 3.28 -44.14 1.71
C SER A 10 4.37 -43.19 2.23
N ALA A 11 4.63 -42.12 1.49
CA ALA A 11 5.42 -41.00 1.99
C ALA A 11 4.52 -40.13 2.89
N ARG A 12 4.81 -40.14 4.19
CA ARG A 12 4.24 -39.18 5.16
C ARG A 12 4.77 -37.78 4.82
N ALA A 13 3.90 -36.90 4.33
CA ALA A 13 4.16 -35.47 4.29
C ALA A 13 4.19 -34.94 5.74
N SER A 14 5.32 -34.35 6.13
CA SER A 14 5.45 -33.63 7.40
C SER A 14 4.58 -32.38 7.37
N SER A 15 3.74 -32.20 8.40
CA SER A 15 2.93 -30.98 8.53
C SER A 15 3.83 -29.82 8.95
N ALA A 16 4.20 -28.95 8.02
CA ALA A 16 4.76 -27.65 8.34
C ALA A 16 3.70 -26.85 9.12
N ALA A 17 4.10 -26.28 10.26
CA ALA A 17 3.23 -25.51 11.13
C ALA A 17 2.76 -24.24 10.40
N ARG A 18 1.47 -24.20 10.04
CA ARG A 18 0.82 -23.00 9.49
C ARG A 18 0.67 -21.97 10.61
N THR A 19 1.48 -20.92 10.57
CA THR A 19 1.27 -19.73 11.41
C THR A 19 0.18 -18.87 10.78
N HIS A 20 -1.06 -19.12 11.19
CA HIS A 20 -2.18 -18.22 10.89
C HIS A 20 -1.92 -16.88 11.56
N THR A 21 -1.53 -15.88 10.77
CA THR A 21 -1.38 -14.51 11.29
C THR A 21 -2.77 -13.89 11.30
N ARG A 22 -3.50 -14.12 12.39
CA ARG A 22 -4.72 -13.38 12.66
C ARG A 22 -4.28 -12.01 13.17
N TRP A 23 -4.52 -10.95 12.40
CA TRP A 23 -4.28 -9.60 12.91
C TRP A 23 -5.14 -9.42 14.18
N PRO A 24 -4.56 -8.99 15.31
CA PRO A 24 -5.26 -9.03 16.58
C PRO A 24 -6.40 -8.02 16.55
N SER A 25 -7.64 -8.52 16.53
CA SER A 25 -8.84 -7.75 16.87
C SER A 25 -8.76 -7.37 18.34
N ARG A 26 -8.08 -6.25 18.62
CA ARG A 26 -7.95 -5.74 19.98
C ARG A 26 -9.21 -4.99 20.38
N THR A 27 -9.57 -5.23 21.63
CA THR A 27 -10.84 -4.97 22.29
C THR A 27 -11.21 -3.49 22.32
N ARG A 28 -12.50 -3.28 22.06
CA ARG A 28 -13.24 -2.01 22.00
C ARG A 28 -13.20 -1.27 23.36
N PRO A 29 -12.91 0.04 23.41
CA PRO A 29 -13.09 0.80 24.64
C PRO A 29 -14.58 1.00 24.92
N SER A 30 -15.01 0.70 26.14
CA SER A 30 -16.37 0.94 26.63
C SER A 30 -16.66 2.43 26.78
N ARG A 31 -17.86 2.84 26.39
CA ARG A 31 -18.44 4.16 26.67
C ARG A 31 -18.41 4.47 28.17
N THR A 32 -17.86 5.62 28.55
CA THR A 32 -18.11 6.28 29.84
C THR A 32 -18.78 7.62 29.63
N THR A 33 -19.75 7.88 30.51
CA THR A 33 -20.69 9.00 30.55
C THR A 33 -20.09 10.29 31.09
N ALA A 34 -20.75 11.40 30.79
CA ALA A 34 -20.36 12.78 31.04
C ALA A 34 -20.25 13.21 32.52
N GLY A 35 -19.43 14.25 32.76
CA GLY A 35 -19.69 15.28 33.77
C GLY A 35 -18.60 15.51 34.82
N SER A 36 -17.76 16.54 34.66
CA SER A 36 -17.13 17.34 35.74
C SER A 36 -16.46 18.61 35.18
N PRO A 37 -16.50 19.75 35.90
CA PRO A 37 -15.97 21.05 35.42
C PRO A 37 -14.43 21.11 35.47
N PRO A 38 -13.79 21.99 34.68
CA PRO A 38 -12.33 22.05 34.57
C PRO A 38 -11.68 22.66 35.82
N PRO A 39 -10.50 22.17 36.24
CA PRO A 39 -9.71 22.78 37.32
C PRO A 39 -9.01 24.06 36.85
N PRO A 40 -8.59 24.96 37.77
CA PRO A 40 -7.99 26.23 37.43
C PRO A 40 -6.60 26.07 36.80
N VAL A 41 -6.31 26.91 35.81
CA VAL A 41 -5.07 26.93 35.03
C VAL A 41 -3.89 27.44 35.89
N PRO A 42 -2.80 26.68 36.06
CA PRO A 42 -1.58 27.18 36.70
C PRO A 42 -0.75 28.01 35.69
N PRO A 43 0.07 28.96 36.18
CA PRO A 43 0.75 29.93 35.31
C PRO A 43 1.83 29.27 34.44
N HIS A 44 1.96 29.79 33.23
CA HIS A 44 2.97 29.44 32.23
C HIS A 44 4.38 29.43 32.83
N ASP A 45 5.09 28.31 32.68
CA ASP A 45 6.40 28.19 32.01
C ASP A 45 6.98 26.78 32.28
N LYS A 46 7.57 26.14 31.26
CA LYS A 46 8.11 24.75 31.15
C LYS A 46 7.30 23.66 30.40
N THR A 47 6.07 23.92 29.93
CA THR A 47 5.30 22.93 29.13
C THR A 47 5.63 22.91 27.63
N SER A 48 6.21 23.97 27.08
CA SER A 48 6.43 24.13 25.64
C SER A 48 7.32 23.05 25.02
N GLY A 49 8.35 22.59 25.73
CA GLY A 49 9.23 21.51 25.26
C GLY A 49 8.55 20.13 25.24
N ARG A 50 7.68 19.83 26.21
CA ARG A 50 6.94 18.55 26.26
C ARG A 50 5.79 18.53 25.24
N GLU A 51 5.12 19.66 25.03
CA GLU A 51 4.06 19.79 24.04
C GLU A 51 4.60 19.76 22.61
N ALA A 52 5.75 20.39 22.32
CA ALA A 52 6.41 20.30 21.02
C ALA A 52 6.91 18.88 20.72
N VAL A 53 7.49 18.19 21.70
CA VAL A 53 7.94 16.79 21.54
C VAL A 53 6.75 15.84 21.37
N ALA A 54 5.64 16.05 22.09
CA ALA A 54 4.42 15.27 21.91
C ALA A 54 3.75 15.55 20.55
N SER A 55 3.80 16.79 20.07
CA SER A 55 3.26 17.18 18.76
C SER A 55 4.09 16.57 17.63
N ASN A 56 5.42 16.59 17.71
CA ASN A 56 6.30 15.96 16.73
C ASN A 56 6.15 14.44 16.71
N ALA A 57 5.91 13.80 17.86
CA ALA A 57 5.64 12.36 17.91
C ALA A 57 4.33 11.98 17.19
N ILE A 58 3.32 12.85 17.22
CA ILE A 58 2.07 12.67 16.49
C ILE A 58 2.30 12.92 14.99
N LEU A 59 3.04 13.96 14.62
CA LEU A 59 3.35 14.28 13.23
C LEU A 59 4.19 13.18 12.56
N ALA A 60 5.22 12.64 13.24
CA ALA A 60 6.02 11.52 12.75
C ALA A 60 5.17 10.27 12.44
N LYS A 61 4.07 10.08 13.17
CA LYS A 61 3.11 8.99 13.00
C LYS A 61 1.90 9.35 12.14
N THR A 62 1.92 10.49 11.48
CA THR A 62 0.88 10.92 10.55
C THR A 62 1.32 10.64 9.11
N ARG A 63 0.40 10.19 8.27
CA ARG A 63 0.56 10.04 6.82
C ARG A 63 -0.60 10.76 6.13
N ASN A 64 -0.33 11.84 5.41
CA ASN A 64 -1.32 12.49 4.56
C ASN A 64 -1.15 11.96 3.14
N ILE A 65 -2.07 11.10 2.70
CA ILE A 65 -1.95 10.38 1.43
C ILE A 65 -3.11 10.65 0.49
N GLY A 66 -2.80 10.73 -0.81
CA GLY A 66 -3.80 10.69 -1.87
C GLY A 66 -3.80 9.35 -2.57
N ILE A 67 -4.98 8.91 -3.02
CA ILE A 67 -5.06 7.77 -3.94
C ILE A 67 -5.30 8.32 -5.34
N MET A 68 -4.33 8.10 -6.22
CA MET A 68 -4.27 8.62 -7.58
C MET A 68 -4.50 7.46 -8.55
N ALA A 69 -5.38 7.60 -9.52
CA ALA A 69 -5.57 6.56 -10.52
C ALA A 69 -6.22 7.12 -11.79
N HIS A 70 -6.08 6.41 -12.91
CA HIS A 70 -6.95 6.64 -14.07
C HIS A 70 -8.36 6.09 -13.82
N ILE A 71 -9.29 6.44 -14.70
CA ILE A 71 -10.68 5.98 -14.65
C ILE A 71 -10.70 4.45 -14.65
N ASP A 72 -11.56 3.86 -13.82
CA ASP A 72 -11.72 2.42 -13.67
C ASP A 72 -10.52 1.64 -13.15
N ALA A 73 -9.35 2.22 -12.87
CA ALA A 73 -8.21 1.51 -12.27
C ALA A 73 -8.52 0.88 -10.88
N GLY A 74 -9.63 1.31 -10.27
CA GLY A 74 -10.12 0.82 -8.98
C GLY A 74 -9.69 1.67 -7.80
N LYS A 75 -9.54 2.99 -7.99
CA LYS A 75 -9.29 3.97 -6.93
C LYS A 75 -10.31 3.84 -5.79
N THR A 76 -11.58 4.09 -6.09
CA THR A 76 -12.68 4.07 -5.11
C THR A 76 -12.72 2.72 -4.39
N THR A 77 -12.72 1.61 -5.12
CA THR A 77 -12.68 0.25 -4.53
C THR A 77 -11.48 0.06 -3.61
N THR A 78 -10.29 0.55 -3.98
CA THR A 78 -9.10 0.47 -3.12
C THR A 78 -9.30 1.31 -1.86
N THR A 79 -9.82 2.53 -1.98
CA THR A 79 -10.11 3.39 -0.82
C THR A 79 -11.14 2.76 0.12
N GLU A 80 -12.23 2.19 -0.41
CA GLU A 80 -13.23 1.49 0.40
C GLU A 80 -12.62 0.34 1.20
N ARG A 81 -11.71 -0.43 0.58
CA ARG A 81 -11.01 -1.54 1.25
C ARG A 81 -10.11 -1.05 2.36
N VAL A 82 -9.40 0.06 2.14
CA VAL A 82 -8.63 0.72 3.19
C VAL A 82 -9.53 1.13 4.36
N LEU A 83 -10.68 1.75 4.09
CA LEU A 83 -11.63 2.15 5.13
C LEU A 83 -12.20 0.95 5.89
N TYR A 84 -12.44 -0.16 5.21
CA TYR A 84 -12.91 -1.41 5.83
C TYR A 84 -11.83 -2.03 6.74
N TYR A 85 -10.59 -2.21 6.26
CA TYR A 85 -9.52 -2.85 7.04
C TYR A 85 -9.06 -2.00 8.22
N THR A 86 -9.15 -0.68 8.12
CA THR A 86 -8.87 0.23 9.24
C THR A 86 -10.04 0.32 10.24
N GLY A 87 -11.15 -0.38 9.99
CA GLY A 87 -12.33 -0.42 10.85
C GLY A 87 -13.18 0.85 10.80
N ARG A 88 -12.98 1.72 9.81
CA ARG A 88 -13.76 2.96 9.64
C ARG A 88 -15.11 2.71 8.99
N ALA A 89 -15.17 1.79 8.04
CA ALA A 89 -16.39 1.25 7.45
C ALA A 89 -16.68 -0.15 8.02
N TYR A 90 -17.96 -0.45 8.28
CA TYR A 90 -18.37 -1.70 8.91
C TYR A 90 -18.76 -2.77 7.88
N LYS A 91 -19.08 -2.37 6.65
CA LYS A 91 -19.34 -3.26 5.52
C LYS A 91 -18.62 -2.80 4.25
N ILE A 92 -18.19 -3.80 3.49
CA ILE A 92 -17.74 -3.66 2.11
C ILE A 92 -18.93 -3.18 1.26
N GLY A 93 -18.77 -2.05 0.53
CA GLY A 93 -19.84 -1.43 -0.27
C GLY A 93 -20.74 -0.45 0.49
N GLU A 94 -20.52 -0.24 1.80
CA GLU A 94 -21.29 0.72 2.62
C GLU A 94 -21.10 2.19 2.18
N VAL A 95 -20.04 2.44 1.41
CA VAL A 95 -19.65 3.74 0.86
C VAL A 95 -20.50 4.05 -0.39
N HIS A 96 -20.91 3.00 -1.14
CA HIS A 96 -21.84 3.08 -2.27
C HIS A 96 -23.33 3.08 -1.85
N ASP A 97 -23.68 2.40 -0.76
CA ASP A 97 -25.08 2.30 -0.25
C ASP A 97 -25.51 3.49 0.64
N GLY A 98 -24.75 4.60 0.66
CA GLY A 98 -25.17 5.87 1.26
C GLY A 98 -24.97 6.04 2.77
N ALA A 99 -24.25 5.15 3.47
CA ALA A 99 -24.04 5.26 4.92
C ALA A 99 -22.69 5.89 5.33
N ALA A 100 -21.70 5.88 4.43
CA ALA A 100 -20.39 6.51 4.65
C ALA A 100 -19.87 7.14 3.35
N THR A 101 -20.58 8.10 2.77
CA THR A 101 -20.31 8.57 1.40
C THR A 101 -19.02 9.39 1.31
N MET A 102 -18.04 8.91 0.53
CA MET A 102 -17.00 9.75 -0.07
C MET A 102 -17.50 10.36 -1.39
N ASP A 103 -18.29 9.60 -2.16
CA ASP A 103 -19.00 10.05 -3.35
C ASP A 103 -20.42 10.53 -2.94
N TRP A 104 -20.52 11.69 -2.30
CA TRP A 104 -21.79 12.19 -1.77
C TRP A 104 -22.70 12.81 -2.83
N MET A 105 -22.15 13.23 -3.97
CA MET A 105 -22.94 13.86 -5.03
C MET A 105 -23.70 12.80 -5.82
N GLU A 106 -24.98 13.05 -6.10
CA GLU A 106 -25.83 12.16 -6.92
C GLU A 106 -25.19 11.88 -8.30
N GLN A 107 -24.47 12.87 -8.85
CA GLN A 107 -23.73 12.76 -10.11
C GLN A 107 -22.50 11.85 -10.03
N GLU A 108 -21.84 11.76 -8.87
CA GLU A 108 -20.72 10.84 -8.64
C GLU A 108 -21.24 9.40 -8.61
N GLN A 109 -22.37 9.17 -7.92
CA GLN A 109 -23.02 7.87 -7.80
C GLN A 109 -23.60 7.40 -9.14
N GLU A 110 -24.24 8.29 -9.91
CA GLU A 110 -24.80 7.97 -11.23
C GLU A 110 -23.74 7.59 -12.26
N ARG A 111 -22.55 8.20 -12.18
CA ARG A 111 -21.48 8.04 -13.17
C ARG A 111 -20.36 7.10 -12.73
N GLY A 112 -20.33 6.69 -11.46
CA GLY A 112 -19.28 5.84 -10.89
C GLY A 112 -17.90 6.50 -10.87
N ILE A 113 -17.84 7.84 -10.76
CA ILE A 113 -16.60 8.62 -10.74
C ILE A 113 -16.56 9.51 -9.49
N THR A 114 -15.38 9.71 -8.92
CA THR A 114 -15.16 10.72 -7.88
C THR A 114 -14.94 12.08 -8.52
N ILE A 115 -15.75 13.06 -8.14
CA ILE A 115 -15.70 14.43 -8.65
C ILE A 115 -15.05 15.34 -7.61
N THR A 116 -15.43 15.20 -6.34
CA THR A 116 -14.97 16.04 -5.23
C THR A 116 -14.05 15.34 -4.25
N SER A 117 -13.09 16.08 -3.70
CA SER A 117 -12.10 15.53 -2.79
C SER A 117 -12.65 15.43 -1.37
N ALA A 118 -12.81 14.21 -0.86
CA ALA A 118 -13.17 13.94 0.53
C ALA A 118 -11.93 13.55 1.34
N ALA A 119 -11.81 14.12 2.55
CA ALA A 119 -10.75 13.76 3.49
C ALA A 119 -11.29 12.82 4.58
N THR A 120 -10.72 11.63 4.69
CA THR A 120 -11.09 10.64 5.73
C THR A 120 -9.87 10.24 6.55
N THR A 121 -9.98 10.34 7.87
CA THR A 121 -8.95 9.87 8.80
C THR A 121 -9.23 8.44 9.26
N CYS A 122 -8.20 7.60 9.23
CA CYS A 122 -8.20 6.24 9.76
C CYS A 122 -6.90 5.95 10.53
N GLN A 123 -6.83 4.78 11.17
CA GLN A 123 -5.65 4.33 11.91
C GLN A 123 -5.16 2.98 11.37
N TRP A 124 -3.86 2.86 11.16
CA TRP A 124 -3.21 1.62 10.74
C TRP A 124 -1.85 1.50 11.42
N ASP A 125 -1.55 0.33 12.00
CA ASP A 125 -0.29 0.04 12.70
C ASP A 125 0.22 1.16 13.64
N GLY A 126 -0.68 1.73 14.45
CA GLY A 126 -0.35 2.82 15.38
C GLY A 126 -0.07 4.18 14.73
N HIS A 127 -0.29 4.32 13.42
CA HIS A 127 -0.18 5.54 12.63
C HIS A 127 -1.57 6.10 12.30
N ARG A 128 -1.64 7.43 12.17
CA ARG A 128 -2.81 8.14 11.66
C ARG A 128 -2.64 8.33 10.16
N ILE A 129 -3.57 7.79 9.38
CA ILE A 129 -3.60 7.99 7.94
C ILE A 129 -4.76 8.93 7.61
N ASN A 130 -4.46 10.03 6.94
CA ASN A 130 -5.45 10.94 6.38
C ASN A 130 -5.49 10.71 4.87
N ILE A 131 -6.59 10.16 4.37
CA ILE A 131 -6.78 9.86 2.96
C ILE A 131 -7.54 11.01 2.33
N ILE A 132 -6.95 11.63 1.31
CA ILE A 132 -7.63 12.58 0.43
C ILE A 132 -7.96 11.84 -0.86
N ASP A 133 -9.23 11.57 -1.10
CA ASP A 133 -9.63 10.88 -2.31
C ASP A 133 -9.55 11.84 -3.50
N THR A 134 -8.64 11.61 -4.44
CA THR A 134 -8.40 12.54 -5.56
C THR A 134 -9.25 12.16 -6.77
N PRO A 135 -9.77 13.09 -7.58
CA PRO A 135 -10.49 12.74 -8.80
C PRO A 135 -9.58 11.95 -9.77
N GLY A 136 -10.09 10.86 -10.35
CA GLY A 136 -9.32 10.03 -11.28
C GLY A 136 -9.43 10.44 -12.76
N HIS A 137 -10.25 11.46 -13.05
CA HIS A 137 -10.52 11.91 -14.41
C HIS A 137 -9.75 13.20 -14.71
N VAL A 138 -9.10 13.24 -15.88
CA VAL A 138 -8.40 14.41 -16.43
C VAL A 138 -9.24 15.69 -16.53
N ASP A 139 -10.57 15.59 -16.53
CA ASP A 139 -11.46 16.75 -16.64
C ASP A 139 -11.54 17.54 -15.31
N PHE A 140 -11.04 16.98 -14.21
CA PHE A 140 -10.98 17.61 -12.89
C PHE A 140 -9.56 17.98 -12.48
N THR A 141 -8.72 18.38 -13.45
CA THR A 141 -7.30 18.74 -13.23
C THR A 141 -7.06 19.74 -12.10
N VAL A 142 -7.93 20.76 -11.95
CA VAL A 142 -7.81 21.77 -10.89
C VAL A 142 -7.91 21.15 -9.49
N GLU A 143 -8.79 20.17 -9.33
CA GLU A 143 -9.03 19.53 -8.05
C GLU A 143 -7.96 18.47 -7.71
N VAL A 144 -7.44 17.79 -8.73
CA VAL A 144 -6.24 16.95 -8.60
C VAL A 144 -5.03 17.79 -8.19
N GLU A 145 -4.76 18.91 -8.85
CA GLU A 145 -3.66 19.81 -8.48
C GLU A 145 -3.82 20.36 -7.06
N ARG A 146 -5.03 20.76 -6.66
CA ARG A 146 -5.31 21.23 -5.29
C ARG A 146 -5.04 20.15 -4.26
N SER A 147 -5.44 18.90 -4.54
CA SER A 147 -5.21 17.78 -3.64
C SER A 147 -3.71 17.49 -3.50
N LEU A 148 -2.97 17.42 -4.61
CA LEU A 148 -1.53 17.11 -4.61
C LEU A 148 -0.68 18.13 -3.85
N ARG A 149 -1.11 19.39 -3.77
CA ARG A 149 -0.42 20.42 -2.96
C ARG A 149 -0.52 20.22 -1.45
N VAL A 150 -1.53 19.47 -1.00
CA VAL A 150 -1.82 19.25 0.44
C VAL A 150 -1.29 17.89 0.90
N LEU A 151 -0.97 17.01 -0.04
CA LEU A 151 -0.55 15.65 0.21
C LEU A 151 0.94 15.57 0.51
N ASP A 152 1.28 14.84 1.56
CA ASP A 152 2.67 14.51 1.83
C ASP A 152 3.13 13.39 0.90
N GLY A 153 2.26 12.42 0.59
CA GLY A 153 2.56 11.31 -0.32
C GLY A 153 1.34 10.81 -1.08
N ALA A 154 1.53 9.86 -1.99
CA ALA A 154 0.43 9.28 -2.74
C ALA A 154 0.60 7.80 -3.11
N VAL A 155 -0.54 7.14 -3.32
CA VAL A 155 -0.65 5.79 -3.86
C VAL A 155 -1.16 5.87 -5.29
N ALA A 156 -0.30 5.58 -6.26
CA ALA A 156 -0.64 5.50 -7.68
C ALA A 156 -1.19 4.11 -8.02
N VAL A 157 -2.48 4.02 -8.30
CA VAL A 157 -3.18 2.77 -8.62
C VAL A 157 -3.21 2.57 -10.14
N PHE A 158 -2.71 1.42 -10.60
CA PHE A 158 -2.70 1.02 -12.00
C PHE A 158 -3.57 -0.20 -12.22
N ASP A 159 -4.23 -0.29 -13.38
CA ASP A 159 -4.91 -1.50 -13.83
C ASP A 159 -3.87 -2.47 -14.41
N SER A 160 -3.75 -3.67 -13.86
CA SER A 160 -2.82 -4.69 -14.37
C SER A 160 -3.07 -5.16 -15.81
N VAL A 161 -4.27 -4.94 -16.35
CA VAL A 161 -4.63 -5.29 -17.74
C VAL A 161 -4.21 -4.18 -18.70
N ALA A 162 -4.58 -2.93 -18.39
CA ALA A 162 -4.27 -1.78 -19.24
C ALA A 162 -2.80 -1.34 -19.11
N GLY A 163 -2.27 -1.38 -17.88
CA GLY A 163 -0.97 -0.85 -17.49
C GLY A 163 -1.00 0.66 -17.28
N VAL A 164 0.01 1.36 -17.77
CA VAL A 164 0.08 2.83 -17.74
C VAL A 164 -0.65 3.43 -18.93
N GLU A 165 -1.75 4.12 -18.68
CA GLU A 165 -2.54 4.82 -19.69
C GLU A 165 -2.16 6.31 -19.82
N PRO A 166 -2.49 6.99 -20.94
CA PRO A 166 -2.21 8.42 -21.13
C PRO A 166 -2.74 9.32 -19.99
N GLN A 167 -3.89 8.95 -19.41
CA GLN A 167 -4.47 9.62 -18.26
C GLN A 167 -3.63 9.41 -17.00
N SER A 168 -3.05 8.22 -16.82
CA SER A 168 -2.13 7.92 -15.72
C SER A 168 -0.86 8.79 -15.83
N GLU A 169 -0.33 8.97 -17.05
CA GLU A 169 0.82 9.85 -17.30
C GLU A 169 0.54 11.30 -16.92
N THR A 170 -0.68 11.78 -17.20
CA THR A 170 -1.09 13.15 -16.87
C THR A 170 -1.11 13.38 -15.36
N VAL A 171 -1.73 12.44 -14.64
CA VAL A 171 -1.82 12.47 -13.16
C VAL A 171 -0.44 12.28 -12.53
N TRP A 172 0.42 11.46 -13.13
CA TRP A 172 1.81 11.27 -12.70
C TRP A 172 2.63 12.57 -12.84
N ARG A 173 2.56 13.25 -13.99
CA ARG A 173 3.25 14.54 -14.20
C ARG A 173 2.78 15.63 -13.24
N GLN A 174 1.51 15.61 -12.85
CA GLN A 174 1.00 16.53 -11.84
C GLN A 174 1.63 16.25 -10.46
N ALA A 175 1.81 14.97 -10.08
CA ALA A 175 2.53 14.63 -8.86
C ALA A 175 4.03 15.01 -8.94
N ASP A 176 4.67 14.83 -10.11
CA ASP A 176 6.06 15.27 -10.33
C ASP A 176 6.19 16.78 -10.10
N LYS A 177 5.27 17.58 -10.65
CA LYS A 177 5.27 19.06 -10.49
C LYS A 177 5.28 19.50 -9.03
N TYR A 178 4.66 18.73 -8.13
CA TYR A 178 4.63 19.01 -6.69
C TYR A 178 5.63 18.16 -5.88
N SER A 179 6.48 17.39 -6.56
CA SER A 179 7.47 16.51 -5.94
C SER A 179 6.88 15.58 -4.88
N VAL A 180 5.66 15.08 -5.11
CA VAL A 180 4.95 14.21 -4.17
C VAL A 180 5.57 12.80 -4.21
N PRO A 181 6.15 12.28 -3.12
CA PRO A 181 6.63 10.90 -3.05
C PRO A 181 5.48 9.91 -3.21
N ARG A 182 5.72 8.82 -3.95
CA ARG A 182 4.66 7.89 -4.37
C ARG A 182 5.07 6.44 -4.20
N ILE A 183 4.06 5.61 -4.00
CA ILE A 183 4.13 4.16 -4.19
C ILE A 183 3.13 3.74 -5.28
N CYS A 184 3.43 2.69 -6.03
CA CYS A 184 2.58 2.15 -7.06
C CYS A 184 1.86 0.89 -6.56
N PHE A 185 0.55 0.80 -6.80
CA PHE A 185 -0.26 -0.39 -6.54
C PHE A 185 -0.86 -0.90 -7.84
N VAL A 186 -0.35 -2.02 -8.33
CA VAL A 186 -0.86 -2.71 -9.53
C VAL A 186 -2.07 -3.55 -9.13
N ASN A 187 -3.26 -3.02 -9.43
CA ASN A 187 -4.54 -3.56 -9.02
C ASN A 187 -5.14 -4.49 -10.09
N LYS A 188 -6.25 -5.14 -9.73
CA LYS A 188 -7.02 -6.05 -10.60
C LYS A 188 -6.23 -7.26 -11.11
N MET A 189 -5.27 -7.75 -10.32
CA MET A 189 -4.50 -8.96 -10.67
C MET A 189 -5.36 -10.21 -10.88
N ASP A 190 -6.64 -10.17 -10.51
CA ASP A 190 -7.64 -11.22 -10.71
C ASP A 190 -8.32 -11.20 -12.10
N ARG A 191 -8.06 -10.18 -12.94
CA ARG A 191 -8.70 -10.04 -14.25
C ARG A 191 -7.96 -10.82 -15.34
N THR A 192 -8.71 -11.29 -16.34
CA THR A 192 -8.12 -11.88 -17.55
C THR A 192 -7.25 -10.86 -18.27
N GLY A 193 -6.03 -11.26 -18.63
CA GLY A 193 -5.02 -10.38 -19.21
C GLY A 193 -4.21 -9.57 -18.18
N ALA A 194 -4.38 -9.82 -16.88
CA ALA A 194 -3.59 -9.17 -15.85
C ALA A 194 -2.10 -9.50 -16.01
N ASN A 195 -1.27 -8.47 -16.18
CA ASN A 195 0.17 -8.62 -16.36
C ASN A 195 0.93 -7.59 -15.52
N PHE A 196 1.45 -8.06 -14.39
CA PHE A 196 2.24 -7.26 -13.47
C PHE A 196 3.53 -6.75 -14.12
N TYR A 197 4.30 -7.65 -14.74
CA TYR A 197 5.61 -7.33 -15.33
C TYR A 197 5.50 -6.27 -16.43
N ARG A 198 4.51 -6.41 -17.33
CA ARG A 198 4.22 -5.39 -18.35
C ARG A 198 3.90 -4.04 -17.73
N THR A 199 3.16 -4.01 -16.62
CA THR A 199 2.84 -2.75 -15.93
C THR A 199 4.10 -2.11 -15.35
N VAL A 200 5.01 -2.90 -14.77
CA VAL A 200 6.33 -2.44 -14.29
C VAL A 200 7.16 -1.86 -15.45
N ASP A 201 7.22 -2.56 -16.59
CA ASP A 201 7.95 -2.08 -17.78
C ASP A 201 7.36 -0.77 -18.32
N MET A 202 6.04 -0.61 -18.24
CA MET A 202 5.36 0.62 -18.63
C MET A 202 5.61 1.77 -17.64
N ILE A 203 5.78 1.50 -16.34
CA ILE A 203 6.21 2.51 -15.35
C ILE A 203 7.58 3.06 -15.73
N VAL A 204 8.53 2.20 -16.13
CA VAL A 204 9.84 2.65 -16.62
C VAL A 204 9.70 3.44 -17.91
N SER A 205 9.13 2.82 -18.95
CA SER A 205 9.16 3.36 -20.32
C SER A 205 8.26 4.57 -20.56
N ARG A 206 7.14 4.72 -19.84
CA ARG A 206 6.19 5.82 -20.03
C ARG A 206 6.27 6.90 -18.97
N LEU A 207 6.59 6.54 -17.74
CA LEU A 207 6.64 7.49 -16.61
C LEU A 207 8.06 7.96 -16.30
N ASN A 208 9.08 7.34 -16.92
CA ASN A 208 10.49 7.59 -16.61
C ASN A 208 10.80 7.46 -15.10
N ALA A 209 10.16 6.49 -14.46
CA ALA A 209 10.29 6.21 -13.04
C ALA A 209 11.19 5.00 -12.80
N VAL A 210 11.80 4.93 -11.62
CA VAL A 210 12.64 3.81 -11.18
C VAL A 210 11.83 2.95 -10.20
N PRO A 211 11.29 1.80 -10.65
CA PRO A 211 10.47 0.94 -9.81
C PRO A 211 11.30 0.05 -8.90
N LEU A 212 11.11 0.18 -7.59
CA LEU A 212 11.55 -0.79 -6.59
C LEU A 212 10.44 -1.84 -6.42
N VAL A 213 10.56 -2.97 -7.12
CA VAL A 213 9.56 -4.05 -7.05
C VAL A 213 9.66 -4.73 -5.68
N LEU A 214 8.66 -4.52 -4.82
CA LEU A 214 8.63 -5.09 -3.48
C LEU A 214 7.85 -6.40 -3.42
N GLN A 215 6.97 -6.62 -4.39
CA GLN A 215 6.10 -7.79 -4.42
C GLN A 215 6.00 -8.40 -5.82
N LEU A 216 5.89 -9.73 -5.86
CA LEU A 216 5.50 -10.47 -7.06
C LEU A 216 4.11 -11.06 -6.89
N PRO A 217 3.30 -11.15 -7.95
CA PRO A 217 2.01 -11.80 -7.86
C PRO A 217 2.16 -13.32 -7.73
N TRP A 218 1.43 -13.92 -6.81
CA TRP A 218 1.33 -15.38 -6.69
C TRP A 218 0.10 -15.86 -7.45
N GLY A 219 0.36 -16.30 -8.68
CA GLY A 219 -0.66 -16.61 -9.68
C GLY A 219 -1.13 -15.36 -10.42
N THR A 220 -1.98 -15.55 -11.42
CA THR A 220 -2.55 -14.46 -12.24
C THR A 220 -4.00 -14.78 -12.57
N GLU A 221 -4.79 -13.76 -12.87
CA GLU A 221 -6.19 -13.93 -13.26
C GLU A 221 -7.00 -14.71 -12.21
N GLY A 222 -7.75 -15.75 -12.62
CA GLY A 222 -8.52 -16.61 -11.71
C GLY A 222 -7.67 -17.34 -10.67
N ASP A 223 -6.39 -17.57 -10.95
CA ASP A 223 -5.45 -18.28 -10.08
C ASP A 223 -4.69 -17.34 -9.13
N PHE A 224 -5.00 -16.04 -9.14
CA PHE A 224 -4.40 -15.08 -8.22
C PHE A 224 -4.80 -15.37 -6.76
N THR A 225 -3.85 -15.91 -6.00
CA THR A 225 -4.07 -16.40 -4.62
C THR A 225 -3.35 -15.57 -3.58
N GLY A 226 -2.32 -14.83 -3.96
CA GLY A 226 -1.59 -13.98 -3.03
C GLY A 226 -0.46 -13.20 -3.64
N VAL A 227 0.47 -12.76 -2.80
CA VAL A 227 1.66 -12.03 -3.22
C VAL A 227 2.91 -12.57 -2.52
N ILE A 228 4.05 -12.46 -3.17
CA ILE A 228 5.35 -12.80 -2.61
C ILE A 228 6.01 -11.49 -2.18
N ASP A 229 6.24 -11.33 -0.88
CA ASP A 229 6.96 -10.19 -0.31
C ASP A 229 8.47 -10.44 -0.46
N LEU A 230 9.10 -9.63 -1.33
CA LEU A 230 10.53 -9.70 -1.59
C LEU A 230 11.35 -9.03 -0.48
N VAL A 231 10.77 -8.13 0.32
CA VAL A 231 11.47 -7.47 1.42
C VAL A 231 11.71 -8.47 2.56
N ARG A 232 10.67 -9.22 2.92
CA ARG A 232 10.70 -10.24 3.99
C ARG A 232 11.03 -11.66 3.49
N MET A 233 11.07 -11.87 2.18
CA MET A 233 11.24 -13.18 1.54
C MET A 233 10.21 -14.22 2.02
N LYS A 234 8.92 -13.85 1.98
CA LYS A 234 7.80 -14.71 2.39
C LYS A 234 6.62 -14.61 1.42
N GLY A 235 5.84 -15.67 1.32
CA GLY A 235 4.56 -15.67 0.61
C GLY A 235 3.42 -15.21 1.53
N LEU A 236 2.56 -14.33 1.04
CA LEU A 236 1.32 -13.91 1.68
C LEU A 236 0.16 -14.55 0.93
N LEU A 237 -0.52 -15.51 1.55
CA LEU A 237 -1.56 -16.32 0.92
C LEU A 237 -2.93 -15.96 1.47
N TRP A 238 -3.83 -15.48 0.60
CA TRP A 238 -5.24 -15.36 0.91
C TRP A 238 -5.93 -16.61 0.37
N ALA A 239 -6.26 -17.53 1.27
CA ALA A 239 -7.06 -18.70 0.92
C ALA A 239 -8.37 -18.26 0.23
N ASN A 240 -9.00 -19.15 -0.54
CA ASN A 240 -10.32 -18.90 -1.12
C ASN A 240 -11.43 -19.49 -0.23
N ASP A 241 -11.25 -19.49 1.09
CA ASP A 241 -12.23 -20.03 2.03
C ASP A 241 -13.13 -18.92 2.61
N ASP A 242 -14.27 -19.30 3.20
CA ASP A 242 -15.23 -18.35 3.77
C ASP A 242 -14.63 -17.46 4.88
N LYS A 243 -13.48 -17.84 5.46
CA LYS A 243 -12.80 -17.10 6.54
C LYS A 243 -11.90 -15.99 6.00
N THR A 244 -11.33 -16.19 4.82
CA THR A 244 -10.50 -15.22 4.08
C THR A 244 -11.29 -14.45 3.02
N ALA A 245 -12.56 -14.78 2.79
CA ALA A 245 -13.43 -14.13 1.81
C ALA A 245 -13.52 -12.59 1.97
N LYS A 246 -13.40 -12.09 3.21
CA LYS A 246 -13.36 -10.65 3.49
C LYS A 246 -11.96 -10.03 3.40
N GLY A 247 -10.93 -10.85 3.18
CA GLY A 247 -9.52 -10.46 3.16
C GLY A 247 -8.88 -10.27 4.53
N ASP A 248 -9.65 -10.32 5.63
CA ASP A 248 -9.21 -9.98 6.99
C ASP A 248 -8.09 -10.86 7.57
N VAL A 249 -7.87 -12.04 6.98
CA VAL A 249 -6.85 -13.00 7.41
C VAL A 249 -6.12 -13.52 6.17
N PHE A 250 -4.80 -13.60 6.25
CA PHE A 250 -3.94 -14.28 5.28
C PHE A 250 -2.86 -15.06 6.04
N ASP A 251 -2.34 -16.09 5.38
CA ASP A 251 -1.27 -16.92 5.92
C ASP A 251 0.08 -16.41 5.42
N VAL A 252 1.03 -16.26 6.34
CA VAL A 252 2.43 -16.02 6.01
C VAL A 252 3.09 -17.38 5.89
N VAL A 253 3.58 -17.69 4.70
CA VAL A 253 4.17 -18.98 4.35
C VAL A 253 5.55 -18.78 3.72
N ASP A 254 6.32 -19.86 3.63
CA ASP A 254 7.53 -19.85 2.81
C ASP A 254 7.18 -19.72 1.33
N ILE A 255 8.09 -19.12 0.57
CA ILE A 255 7.92 -18.95 -0.87
C ILE A 255 7.84 -20.34 -1.52
N PRO A 256 6.81 -20.63 -2.35
CA PRO A 256 6.71 -21.91 -3.03
C PRO A 256 7.94 -22.20 -3.89
N ALA A 257 8.31 -23.47 -4.01
CA ALA A 257 9.47 -23.89 -4.80
C ALA A 257 9.42 -23.36 -6.24
N ASP A 258 8.23 -23.35 -6.86
CA ASP A 258 8.01 -22.89 -8.23
C ASP A 258 8.30 -21.40 -8.42
N PHE A 259 8.26 -20.61 -7.35
CA PHE A 259 8.54 -19.16 -7.37
C PHE A 259 9.87 -18.81 -6.71
N ALA A 260 10.61 -19.77 -6.15
CA ALA A 260 11.82 -19.50 -5.38
C ALA A 260 12.94 -18.86 -6.23
N GLU A 261 13.17 -19.39 -7.44
CA GLU A 261 14.17 -18.85 -8.37
C GLU A 261 13.80 -17.43 -8.82
N GLN A 262 12.53 -17.23 -9.21
CA GLN A 262 12.04 -15.91 -9.62
C GLN A 262 12.11 -14.90 -8.47
N ALA A 263 11.74 -15.29 -7.24
CA ALA A 263 11.83 -14.42 -6.08
C ALA A 263 13.29 -14.04 -5.76
N ALA A 264 14.24 -14.98 -5.91
CA ALA A 264 15.66 -14.70 -5.72
C ALA A 264 16.19 -13.72 -6.77
N GLU A 265 15.82 -13.89 -8.05
CA GLU A 265 16.21 -12.99 -9.14
C GLU A 265 15.68 -11.57 -8.89
N TRP A 266 14.38 -11.42 -8.58
CA TRP A 266 13.78 -10.11 -8.35
C TRP A 266 14.26 -9.47 -7.03
N ARG A 267 14.59 -10.27 -6.02
CA ARG A 267 15.24 -9.78 -4.80
C ARG A 267 16.62 -9.21 -5.12
N ALA A 268 17.42 -9.87 -5.94
CA ALA A 268 18.72 -9.36 -6.36
C ALA A 268 18.56 -8.03 -7.12
N LYS A 269 17.65 -7.96 -8.10
CA LYS A 269 17.34 -6.71 -8.83
C LYS A 269 16.89 -5.57 -7.91
N LEU A 270 16.05 -5.87 -6.92
CA LEU A 270 15.60 -4.89 -5.92
C LEU A 270 16.79 -4.34 -5.13
N VAL A 271 17.68 -5.21 -4.66
CA VAL A 271 18.86 -4.82 -3.88
C VAL A 271 19.86 -4.04 -4.73
N GLU A 272 20.13 -4.48 -5.96
CA GLU A 272 21.02 -3.78 -6.90
C GLU A 272 20.50 -2.37 -7.21
N THR A 273 19.22 -2.27 -7.58
CA THR A 273 18.59 -0.96 -7.87
C THR A 273 18.60 -0.06 -6.64
N LEU A 274 18.42 -0.63 -5.44
CA LEU A 274 18.46 0.14 -4.20
C LEU A 274 19.88 0.61 -3.85
N ALA A 275 20.89 -0.22 -4.09
CA ALA A 275 22.30 0.12 -3.92
C ALA A 275 22.75 1.24 -4.88
N ASP A 276 22.18 1.33 -6.08
CA ASP A 276 22.47 2.43 -7.02
C ASP A 276 21.94 3.80 -6.53
N ILE A 277 20.98 3.80 -5.60
CA ILE A 277 20.26 5.02 -5.16
C ILE A 277 20.66 5.41 -3.72
N ASP A 278 20.94 4.42 -2.86
CA ASP A 278 21.18 4.63 -1.43
C ASP A 278 22.59 4.19 -1.02
N ASP A 279 23.44 5.17 -0.72
CA ASP A 279 24.85 4.95 -0.36
C ASP A 279 25.04 3.99 0.82
N VAL A 280 24.13 4.02 1.81
CA VAL A 280 24.21 3.15 2.99
C VAL A 280 23.96 1.68 2.63
N VAL A 281 23.00 1.42 1.74
CA VAL A 281 22.76 0.08 1.20
C VAL A 281 23.91 -0.33 0.26
N ALA A 282 24.44 0.60 -0.53
CA ALA A 282 25.55 0.37 -1.45
C ALA A 282 26.81 -0.11 -0.71
N GLU A 283 27.19 0.57 0.38
CA GLU A 283 28.35 0.22 1.20
C GLU A 283 28.22 -1.22 1.74
N LYS A 284 27.10 -1.54 2.40
CA LYS A 284 26.83 -2.88 2.92
C LYS A 284 26.85 -3.95 1.83
N TYR A 285 26.27 -3.65 0.67
CA TYR A 285 26.22 -4.58 -0.46
C TYR A 285 27.62 -4.88 -1.03
N LEU A 286 28.46 -3.84 -1.19
CA LEU A 286 29.83 -3.98 -1.70
C LEU A 286 30.75 -4.70 -0.71
N GLU A 287 30.53 -4.53 0.58
CA GLU A 287 31.26 -5.24 1.64
C GLU A 287 30.82 -6.71 1.80
N GLY A 288 29.74 -7.11 1.13
CA GLY A 288 29.17 -8.45 1.22
C GLY A 288 28.44 -8.72 2.54
N GLU A 289 28.01 -7.67 3.24
CA GLU A 289 27.20 -7.78 4.45
C GLU A 289 25.77 -8.22 4.11
N GLU A 290 25.19 -9.06 4.97
CA GLU A 290 23.80 -9.50 4.82
C GLU A 290 22.83 -8.36 5.18
N LEU A 291 22.10 -7.86 4.17
CA LEU A 291 21.10 -6.81 4.37
C LEU A 291 19.90 -7.33 5.15
N THR A 292 19.68 -6.79 6.35
CA THR A 292 18.51 -7.13 7.16
C THR A 292 17.23 -6.54 6.56
N VAL A 293 16.06 -7.03 6.99
CA VAL A 293 14.76 -6.50 6.56
C VAL A 293 14.64 -5.01 6.88
N ASP A 294 15.12 -4.59 8.05
CA ASP A 294 15.06 -3.19 8.50
C ASP A 294 16.01 -2.30 7.69
N ASP A 295 17.19 -2.80 7.32
CA ASP A 295 18.12 -2.09 6.43
C ASP A 295 17.47 -1.81 5.07
N VAL A 296 16.86 -2.84 4.47
CA VAL A 296 16.18 -2.71 3.17
C VAL A 296 15.00 -1.76 3.27
N LYS A 297 14.18 -1.86 4.34
CA LYS A 297 13.07 -0.93 4.54
C LYS A 297 13.54 0.51 4.68
N ALA A 298 14.58 0.74 5.47
CA ALA A 298 15.14 2.08 5.67
C ALA A 298 15.73 2.65 4.38
N GLY A 299 16.43 1.83 3.59
CA GLY A 299 16.93 2.20 2.27
C GLY A 299 15.81 2.57 1.31
N ILE A 300 14.76 1.74 1.20
CA ILE A 300 13.59 2.03 0.33
C ILE A 300 12.94 3.35 0.74
N ARG A 301 12.75 3.59 2.04
CA ARG A 301 12.18 4.84 2.54
C ARG A 301 13.05 6.03 2.14
N ARG A 302 14.38 5.97 2.37
CA ARG A 302 15.31 7.04 1.98
C ARG A 302 15.23 7.31 0.48
N ALA A 303 15.32 6.25 -0.34
CA ALA A 303 15.24 6.36 -1.80
C ALA A 303 13.94 7.03 -2.30
N ILE A 304 12.79 6.73 -1.68
CA ILE A 304 11.52 7.37 -2.01
C ILE A 304 11.49 8.84 -1.57
N LEU A 305 12.03 9.17 -0.39
CA LEU A 305 12.05 10.54 0.13
C LEU A 305 13.05 11.45 -0.61
N THR A 306 14.17 10.89 -1.08
CA THR A 306 15.19 11.62 -1.86
C THR A 306 14.90 11.61 -3.36
N SER A 307 13.79 10.99 -3.77
CA SER A 307 13.42 10.91 -5.19
C SER A 307 13.23 12.31 -5.79
N THR A 308 13.68 12.48 -7.03
CA THR A 308 13.56 13.75 -7.75
C THR A 308 12.53 13.62 -8.88
N THR A 309 12.15 14.75 -9.45
CA THR A 309 11.27 14.79 -10.63
C THR A 309 11.92 14.19 -11.89
N GLU A 310 13.25 14.12 -11.93
CA GLU A 310 14.01 13.54 -13.05
C GLU A 310 14.17 12.02 -12.93
N ALA A 311 14.23 11.52 -11.69
CA ALA A 311 14.33 10.10 -11.37
C ALA A 311 13.40 9.77 -10.20
N THR A 312 12.10 9.67 -10.49
CA THR A 312 11.11 9.32 -9.48
C THR A 312 11.25 7.85 -9.10
N VAL A 313 11.75 7.60 -7.89
CA VAL A 313 11.83 6.27 -7.30
C VAL A 313 10.48 5.93 -6.67
N THR A 314 9.95 4.75 -6.96
CA THR A 314 8.64 4.31 -6.45
C THR A 314 8.67 2.85 -6.03
N ALA A 315 8.08 2.53 -4.88
CA ALA A 315 7.85 1.15 -4.49
C ALA A 315 6.66 0.57 -5.25
N VAL A 316 6.83 -0.58 -5.89
CA VAL A 316 5.76 -1.25 -6.65
C VAL A 316 5.25 -2.47 -5.89
N LEU A 317 3.94 -2.45 -5.61
CA LEU A 317 3.18 -3.53 -4.99
C LEU A 317 2.07 -4.00 -5.94
N CYS A 318 1.46 -5.15 -5.64
CA CYS A 318 0.35 -5.66 -6.44
C CYS A 318 -0.76 -6.27 -5.59
N GLY A 319 -1.94 -6.39 -6.18
CA GLY A 319 -3.09 -6.99 -5.50
C GLY A 319 -4.38 -6.97 -6.31
N SER A 320 -5.45 -7.35 -5.63
CA SER A 320 -6.82 -7.20 -6.12
C SER A 320 -7.68 -6.64 -5.01
N ALA A 321 -8.01 -5.35 -5.12
CA ALA A 321 -8.95 -4.70 -4.22
C ALA A 321 -10.33 -5.36 -4.30
N PHE A 322 -10.74 -5.81 -5.49
CA PHE A 322 -12.02 -6.49 -5.71
C PHE A 322 -12.10 -7.82 -4.95
N LYS A 323 -11.04 -8.63 -5.01
CA LYS A 323 -10.95 -9.94 -4.34
C LYS A 323 -10.40 -9.88 -2.92
N ASN A 324 -10.21 -8.69 -2.36
CA ASN A 324 -9.75 -8.49 -0.99
C ASN A 324 -8.33 -9.01 -0.71
N LYS A 325 -7.41 -8.94 -1.69
CA LYS A 325 -6.04 -9.46 -1.59
C LYS A 325 -5.01 -8.36 -1.86
N GLY A 326 -3.97 -8.25 -1.02
CA GLY A 326 -2.84 -7.33 -1.25
C GLY A 326 -3.04 -5.87 -0.82
N VAL A 327 -4.23 -5.47 -0.35
CA VAL A 327 -4.48 -4.09 0.13
C VAL A 327 -3.81 -3.84 1.49
N GLN A 328 -3.76 -4.84 2.38
CA GLN A 328 -3.12 -4.68 3.71
C GLN A 328 -1.60 -4.48 3.60
N PRO A 329 -0.85 -5.27 2.80
CA PRO A 329 0.56 -4.95 2.56
C PRO A 329 0.79 -3.60 1.90
N MET A 330 -0.16 -3.11 1.08
CA MET A 330 -0.10 -1.75 0.55
C MET A 330 -0.26 -0.70 1.67
N LEU A 331 -1.12 -0.94 2.67
CA LEU A 331 -1.20 -0.08 3.87
C LEU A 331 0.05 -0.15 4.74
N ASP A 332 0.67 -1.32 4.87
CA ASP A 332 1.97 -1.45 5.54
C ASP A 332 3.03 -0.61 4.81
N ALA A 333 3.06 -0.69 3.47
CA ALA A 333 3.97 0.11 2.63
C ALA A 333 3.72 1.62 2.74
N VAL A 334 2.46 2.06 2.86
CA VAL A 334 2.12 3.46 3.16
C VAL A 334 2.79 3.92 4.47
N VAL A 335 2.72 3.10 5.51
CA VAL A 335 3.29 3.44 6.81
C VAL A 335 4.83 3.42 6.75
N ASP A 336 5.40 2.37 6.17
CA ASP A 336 6.84 2.13 6.11
C ASP A 336 7.56 3.16 5.22
N TYR A 337 6.99 3.50 4.07
CA TYR A 337 7.73 4.18 3.00
C TYR A 337 7.26 5.59 2.68
N LEU A 338 5.97 5.92 2.85
CA LEU A 338 5.50 7.28 2.55
C LEU A 338 5.91 8.28 3.64
N PRO A 339 6.11 9.55 3.27
CA PRO A 339 6.51 10.61 4.19
C PRO A 339 5.47 10.89 5.27
N SER A 340 6.00 11.35 6.40
CA SER A 340 5.25 12.11 7.39
C SER A 340 5.33 13.62 7.07
N PRO A 341 4.47 14.45 7.66
CA PRO A 341 4.58 15.92 7.56
C PRO A 341 5.97 16.46 7.92
N LEU A 342 6.71 15.76 8.80
CA LEU A 342 8.06 16.17 9.20
C LEU A 342 9.10 15.93 8.11
N ASP A 343 8.86 14.96 7.21
CA ASP A 343 9.78 14.62 6.13
C ASP A 343 9.69 15.62 4.97
N ILE A 344 8.50 16.22 4.75
CA ILE A 344 8.26 17.24 3.71
C ILE A 344 8.67 18.64 4.19
N GLY A 345 8.47 18.94 5.49
CA GLY A 345 8.68 20.26 6.06
C GLY A 345 7.46 21.18 5.89
N ASP A 346 7.61 22.45 6.29
CA ASP A 346 6.51 23.42 6.19
C ASP A 346 6.20 23.76 4.72
N THR A 347 4.95 23.58 4.32
CA THR A 347 4.46 23.99 3.00
C THR A 347 4.48 25.52 2.93
N ILE A 348 5.31 26.08 2.05
CA ILE A 348 5.30 27.52 1.77
C ILE A 348 3.98 27.84 1.05
N GLY A 349 3.09 28.54 1.76
CA GLY A 349 1.75 28.92 1.29
C GLY A 349 1.72 29.87 0.12
#